data_AF-A0A7S1UW50-F1
#
_entry.id   AF-A0A7S1UW50-F1
#
_cell.length_a   1.000
_cell.length_b   1.000
_cell.length_c   1.000
_cell.angle_alpha   90.00
_cell.angle_beta   90.00
_cell.angle_gamma   90.00
#
_symmetry.space_group_name_H-M   'P 1'
#
loop_
_entity.id
_entity.type
_entity.pdbx_description
1 polymer ?
#
loop_
_entity_poly.entity_id
_entity_poly.type
_entity_poly.pdbx_seq_one_letter_code
_entity_poly.pdbx_strand_id
1 'polypeptide(L)'
;AASILKEYFMNLRYPTDEHRVRKEDTVPITTRQLEALIRLSQARAKACLRDYVLEEDALDVVELMSKSVEQVHQDELGRTDRGRGGAGGTSQRKMKKAM
;
A
#
# COMPACT_ATOMS: atom_id res chain seq x y z
N ALA A 1 -8.23 8.24 14.15
CA ALA A 1 -8.22 7.07 13.24
C ALA A 1 -8.69 7.39 11.82
N ALA A 2 -9.99 7.67 11.59
CA ALA A 2 -10.55 7.83 10.23
C ALA A 2 -9.89 8.94 9.39
N SER A 3 -9.58 10.10 10.01
CA SER A 3 -8.90 11.20 9.32
C SER A 3 -7.53 10.82 8.76
N ILE A 4 -6.77 10.01 9.51
CA ILE A 4 -5.42 9.54 9.11
C ILE A 4 -5.50 8.63 7.89
N LEU A 5 -6.43 7.67 7.91
CA LEU A 5 -6.63 6.76 6.78
C LEU A 5 -7.08 7.51 5.53
N LYS A 6 -7.96 8.52 5.70
CA LYS A 6 -8.41 9.39 4.61
C LYS A 6 -7.25 10.20 4.04
N GLU A 7 -6.48 10.86 4.89
CA GLU A 7 -5.35 11.69 4.47
C GLU A 7 -4.29 10.85 3.72
N TYR A 8 -3.93 9.70 4.29
CA TYR A 8 -3.03 8.77 3.62
C TYR A 8 -3.56 8.33 2.25
N PHE A 9 -4.84 7.95 2.16
CA PHE A 9 -5.45 7.55 0.90
C PHE A 9 -5.47 8.69 -0.14
N MET A 10 -5.76 9.93 0.28
CA MET A 10 -5.76 11.09 -0.61
C MET A 10 -4.36 11.40 -1.12
N ASN A 11 -3.35 11.36 -0.25
CA ASN A 11 -1.95 11.55 -0.63
C ASN A 11 -1.46 10.48 -1.60
N LEU A 12 -1.92 9.23 -1.44
CA LEU A 12 -1.60 8.14 -2.35
C LEU A 12 -2.28 8.34 -3.72
N ARG A 13 -3.56 8.76 -3.72
CA ARG A 13 -4.38 8.89 -4.93
C ARG A 13 -4.03 10.13 -5.76
N TYR A 14 -3.79 11.25 -5.11
CA TYR A 14 -3.48 12.54 -5.72
C TYR A 14 -2.14 13.04 -5.18
N PRO A 15 -1.02 12.45 -5.64
CA PRO A 15 0.28 12.94 -5.22
C PRO A 15 0.45 14.39 -5.72
N THR A 16 0.61 15.31 -4.77
CA THR A 16 0.81 16.75 -5.04
C THR A 16 2.20 17.06 -5.62
N ASP A 17 3.13 16.10 -5.50
CA ASP A 17 4.52 16.24 -5.92
C ASP A 17 4.69 15.86 -7.40
N GLU A 18 5.20 16.79 -8.20
CA GLU A 18 5.41 16.63 -9.65
C GLU A 18 6.32 15.43 -9.97
N HIS A 19 7.25 15.10 -9.08
CA HIS A 19 8.14 13.93 -9.22
C HIS A 19 7.46 12.60 -8.86
N ARG A 20 6.30 12.65 -8.20
CA ARG A 20 5.48 11.47 -7.86
C ARG A 20 4.32 11.24 -8.83
N VAL A 21 4.12 12.13 -9.80
CA VAL A 21 3.11 12.00 -10.86
C VAL A 21 3.16 10.58 -11.43
N ARG A 22 1.99 9.94 -11.45
CA ARG A 22 1.85 8.57 -11.96
C ARG A 22 2.34 8.55 -13.40
N LYS A 23 3.46 7.88 -13.65
CA LYS A 23 3.70 7.33 -14.99
C LYS A 23 2.52 6.40 -15.30
N GLU A 24 2.03 6.46 -16.53
CA GLU A 24 0.81 5.80 -17.01
C GLU A 24 0.75 4.30 -16.68
N ASP A 25 1.89 3.67 -16.40
CA ASP A 25 2.05 2.25 -16.03
C ASP A 25 1.85 1.91 -14.54
N THR A 26 1.50 2.87 -13.69
CA THR A 26 1.33 2.62 -12.24
C THR A 26 -0.09 2.15 -11.92
N VAL A 27 -0.23 1.06 -11.16
CA VAL A 27 -1.54 0.52 -10.74
C VAL A 27 -2.40 1.62 -10.11
N PRO A 28 -3.65 1.83 -10.59
CA PRO A 28 -4.51 2.85 -10.02
C PRO A 28 -4.86 2.50 -8.57
N ILE A 29 -4.65 3.45 -7.67
CA ILE A 29 -5.12 3.34 -6.29
C ILE A 29 -6.64 3.48 -6.28
N THR A 30 -7.30 2.37 -5.98
CA THR A 30 -8.76 2.23 -5.98
C THR A 30 -9.31 2.29 -4.57
N THR A 31 -10.62 2.48 -4.45
CA THR A 31 -11.37 2.43 -3.18
C THR A 31 -11.15 1.14 -2.40
N ARG A 32 -10.80 0.03 -3.08
CA ARG A 32 -10.43 -1.24 -2.45
C ARG A 32 -9.26 -1.10 -1.46
N GLN A 33 -8.31 -0.21 -1.73
CA GLN A 33 -7.18 0.02 -0.83
C GLN A 33 -7.63 0.71 0.45
N LEU A 34 -8.56 1.68 0.36
CA LEU A 34 -9.15 2.31 1.54
C LEU A 34 -9.89 1.30 2.41
N GLU A 35 -10.69 0.41 1.81
CA GLU A 35 -11.34 -0.67 2.55
C GLU A 35 -10.35 -1.63 3.20
N ALA A 36 -9.23 -1.94 2.52
CA ALA A 36 -8.18 -2.78 3.08
C ALA A 36 -7.54 -2.13 4.31
N LEU A 37 -7.24 -0.83 4.26
CA LEU A 37 -6.74 -0.06 5.41
C LEU A 37 -7.72 -0.11 6.58
N ILE A 38 -9.02 0.12 6.33
CA ILE A 38 -10.06 0.05 7.36
C ILE A 38 -10.11 -1.35 8.00
N ARG A 39 -10.10 -2.42 7.19
CA ARG A 39 -10.12 -3.80 7.69
C ARG A 39 -8.88 -4.12 8.52
N LEU A 40 -7.70 -3.68 8.11
CA LEU A 40 -6.45 -3.88 8.85
C LEU A 40 -6.47 -3.15 10.20
N SER A 41 -6.92 -1.90 10.24
CA SER A 41 -7.01 -1.14 11.50
C SER A 41 -8.03 -1.76 12.46
N GLN A 42 -9.16 -2.26 11.96
CA GLN A 42 -10.14 -3.02 12.75
C GLN A 42 -9.55 -4.35 13.27
N ALA A 43 -8.76 -5.05 12.45
CA ALA A 43 -8.11 -6.29 12.87
C ALA A 43 -7.10 -6.05 14.01
N ARG A 44 -6.32 -4.96 13.95
CA ARG A 44 -5.41 -4.58 15.04
C ARG A 44 -6.16 -4.24 16.32
N ALA A 45 -7.24 -3.47 16.24
CA ALA A 45 -8.09 -3.18 17.39
C ALA A 45 -8.64 -4.46 18.04
N LYS A 46 -9.12 -5.41 17.23
CA LYS A 46 -9.60 -6.72 17.69
C LYS A 46 -8.49 -7.58 18.31
N ALA A 47 -7.28 -7.55 17.76
CA ALA A 47 -6.13 -8.26 18.33
C ALA A 47 -5.77 -7.73 19.74
N CYS A 48 -6.02 -6.45 19.98
CA CYS A 48 -5.90 -5.82 21.29
C CYS A 48 -7.17 -5.95 22.17
N LEU A 49 -8.15 -6.77 21.77
CA LEU A 49 -9.43 -6.95 22.47
C LEU A 49 -10.23 -5.65 22.66
N ARG A 50 -10.15 -4.73 21.70
CA ARG A 50 -10.89 -3.45 21.71
C ARG A 50 -11.98 -3.45 20.65
N ASP A 51 -13.11 -2.84 20.99
CA ASP A 51 -14.25 -2.65 20.08
C ASP A 51 -14.09 -1.44 19.15
N TYR A 52 -13.21 -0.50 19.51
CA TYR A 52 -12.99 0.74 18.77
C TYR A 52 -11.54 0.85 18.29
N VAL A 53 -11.39 1.42 17.08
CA VAL A 53 -10.10 1.68 16.46
C VAL A 53 -9.54 3.00 17.00
N LEU A 54 -8.34 2.96 17.57
CA LEU A 54 -7.63 4.15 18.01
C LEU A 54 -6.78 4.75 16.88
N GLU A 55 -6.26 5.94 17.14
CA GLU A 55 -5.35 6.64 16.24
C GLU A 55 -4.07 5.86 15.94
N GLU A 56 -3.47 5.28 16.98
CA GLU A 56 -2.32 4.38 16.87
C GLU A 56 -2.56 3.21 15.90
N ASP A 57 -3.78 2.65 15.86
CA ASP A 57 -4.09 1.55 14.94
C ASP A 57 -4.05 1.99 13.48
N ALA A 58 -4.42 3.23 13.22
CA ALA A 58 -4.38 3.79 11.88
C ALA A 58 -2.94 4.10 11.47
N LEU A 59 -2.13 4.64 12.38
CA LEU A 59 -0.72 4.99 12.13
C LEU A 59 0.10 3.74 11.79
N ASP A 60 -0.03 2.68 12.59
CA ASP A 60 0.66 1.41 12.35
C ASP A 60 0.31 0.79 11.00
N VAL A 61 -0.97 0.84 10.63
CA VAL A 61 -1.44 0.28 9.35
C VAL A 61 -0.94 1.12 8.17
N VAL A 62 -0.87 2.43 8.31
CA VAL A 62 -0.29 3.34 7.31
C VAL A 62 1.20 3.07 7.13
N GLU A 63 1.94 2.87 8.22
CA GLU A 63 3.35 2.51 8.18
C GLU A 63 3.55 1.15 7.48
N LEU A 64 2.77 0.14 7.87
CA LEU A 64 2.79 -1.19 7.27
C LEU A 64 2.52 -1.16 5.77
N MET A 65 1.50 -0.41 5.35
CA MET A 65 1.15 -0.28 3.92
C MET A 65 2.25 0.42 3.14
N SER A 66 2.85 1.48 3.70
CA SER A 66 3.94 2.21 3.05
C SER A 66 5.14 1.32 2.82
N LYS A 67 5.55 0.55 3.84
CA LYS A 67 6.63 -0.46 3.71
C LYS A 67 6.27 -1.56 2.70
N SER A 68 5.03 -2.02 2.67
CA SER A 68 4.58 -3.04 1.72
C SER A 68 4.68 -2.55 0.28
N VAL A 69 4.28 -1.29 0.03
CA VAL A 69 4.43 -0.65 -1.28
C VAL A 69 5.91 -0.54 -1.64
N GLU A 70 6.76 -0.04 -0.75
CA GLU A 70 8.20 0.05 -0.98
C GLU A 70 8.82 -1.31 -1.33
N GLN A 71 8.51 -2.37 -0.57
CA GLN A 71 9.00 -3.73 -0.81
C GLN A 71 8.59 -4.29 -2.16
N VAL A 72 7.34 -4.05 -2.58
CA VAL A 72 6.83 -4.53 -3.87
C VAL A 72 7.49 -3.80 -5.05
N HIS A 73 7.88 -2.54 -4.83
CA HIS A 73 8.44 -1.68 -5.88
C HIS A 73 9.97 -1.66 -5.82
N GLN A 74 10.63 -2.23 -4.80
CA GLN A 74 12.10 -2.34 -4.74
C GLN A 74 12.61 -3.64 -5.40
N ASP A 75 13.71 -3.51 -6.12
CA ASP A 75 14.48 -4.62 -6.69
C ASP A 75 15.52 -5.19 -5.71
N GLU A 76 16.10 -6.37 -6.01
CA GLU A 76 17.11 -7.05 -5.18
C GLU A 76 18.37 -6.19 -4.95
N LEU A 77 18.56 -5.16 -5.78
CA LEU A 77 19.63 -4.16 -5.70
C LEU A 77 19.20 -2.85 -5.01
N GLY A 78 18.01 -2.79 -4.40
CA GLY A 78 17.47 -1.62 -3.70
C GLY A 78 16.93 -0.51 -4.60
N ARG A 79 16.84 -0.74 -5.92
CA ARG A 79 16.31 0.24 -6.89
C ARG A 79 14.79 0.19 -6.90
N THR A 80 14.13 1.34 -6.81
CA THR A 80 12.66 1.42 -6.80
C THR A 80 12.12 1.49 -8.23
N ASP A 81 11.50 0.41 -8.70
CA ASP A 81 10.76 0.28 -9.95
C ASP A 81 9.24 0.18 -9.68
N ARG A 82 8.51 1.26 -10.01
CA ARG A 82 7.06 1.32 -9.79
C ARG A 82 6.22 0.53 -10.80
N GLY A 83 6.81 0.00 -11.86
CA GLY A 83 6.13 -0.89 -12.82
C GLY A 83 6.02 -2.34 -12.33
N ARG A 84 6.81 -2.73 -11.33
CA ARG A 84 6.90 -4.11 -10.83
C ARG A 84 5.69 -4.54 -9.99
N GLY A 85 5.00 -3.60 -9.36
CA GLY A 85 3.89 -3.84 -8.42
C GLY A 85 2.50 -4.03 -9.01
N GLY A 86 2.43 -4.24 -10.33
CA GLY A 86 1.21 -4.52 -11.09
C GLY A 86 0.29 -5.58 -10.46
N ALA A 87 -1.03 -5.36 -10.49
CA ALA A 87 -2.05 -6.39 -10.18
C ALA A 87 -1.95 -7.65 -11.08
N GLY A 88 -1.05 -7.66 -12.06
CA GLY A 88 -0.68 -8.79 -12.89
C GLY A 88 0.46 -9.64 -12.32
N GLY A 89 0.70 -9.62 -11.00
CA GLY A 89 1.76 -10.34 -10.30
C GLY A 89 2.09 -11.70 -10.93
N THR A 90 3.08 -11.70 -11.83
CA THR A 90 3.62 -12.93 -12.36
C THR A 90 4.49 -13.52 -11.28
N SER A 91 4.03 -14.63 -10.71
CA SER A 91 4.84 -15.47 -9.82
C SER A 91 6.25 -15.62 -10.39
N GLN A 92 7.27 -15.38 -9.56
CA GLN A 92 8.69 -15.63 -9.88
C GLN A 92 8.94 -17.02 -10.48
N ARG A 93 8.07 -18.01 -10.22
CA ARG A 93 8.10 -19.35 -10.86
C ARG A 93 7.89 -19.32 -12.38
N LYS A 94 7.15 -18.34 -12.93
CA LYS A 94 6.94 -18.21 -14.38
C LYS A 94 8.14 -17.58 -15.08
N MET A 95 8.88 -16.67 -14.44
CA MET A 95 10.04 -16.00 -15.05
C MET A 95 11.22 -16.97 -15.24
N LYS A 96 11.48 -17.88 -14.29
CA LYS A 96 12.56 -18.88 -14.41
C LYS A 96 12.33 -19.97 -15.48
N LYS A 97 11.13 -20.07 -16.06
CA LYS A 97 10.81 -21.07 -17.10
C LYS A 97 10.94 -20.52 -18.52
N ALA A 98 11.18 -19.21 -18.65
CA ALA A 98 11.32 -18.51 -19.93
C ALA A 98 12.77 -18.12 -20.25
N MET A 99 13.74 -18.64 -19.49
CA MET A 99 15.18 -18.49 -19.73
C MET A 99 15.79 -19.84 -20.07
#